data_AF-A0A437M799-F1
#
_entry.id   AF-A0A437M799-F1
#
_cell.length_a   1.000
_cell.length_b   1.000
_cell.length_c   1.000
_cell.angle_alpha   90.00
_cell.angle_beta   90.00
_cell.angle_gamma   90.00
#
_symmetry.space_group_name_H-M   'P 1'
#
loop_
_entity.id
_entity.type
_entity.pdbx_description
1 polymer ?
#
loop_
_entity_poly.entity_id
_entity_poly.type
_entity_poly.pdbx_seq_one_letter_code
_entity_poly.pdbx_strand_id
1 'polypeptide(L)'
;MTDTTNAPLTADVDGDFAIDDYAIDPADQHIANEIQNFDPVYDTPGTVTVKGLVKLPSKVGVSALPPQYADPIRQKLADTTEPKRAALEEELVNKALYDIALTNRVKNGPGPLSMGATIYAQEFFQVAKEEMDLQQEFLSLSQQLAEVDHVRHVTDEQTGQKSEVIVNKVAGAARARMEARVAEINLHLKSHEAGAERRLAKALKESVEARKALDAAVAEEAEVEQMATAMVRDERIKERATKRAGIRRHAL
;
A
#
# COMPACT_ATOMS: atom_id res chain seq x y z
N MET A 1 -2.99 54.56 -24.60
CA MET A 1 -3.15 54.79 -23.14
C MET A 1 -4.62 54.73 -22.81
N THR A 2 -5.10 53.58 -22.36
CA THR A 2 -6.31 53.47 -21.53
C THR A 2 -6.09 52.26 -20.63
N ASP A 3 -5.99 52.59 -19.35
CA ASP A 3 -5.88 51.78 -18.14
C ASP A 3 -6.54 50.39 -18.20
N THR A 4 -5.74 49.36 -17.99
CA THR A 4 -6.19 48.04 -17.56
C THR A 4 -6.32 48.09 -16.05
N THR A 5 -7.53 48.36 -15.54
CA THR A 5 -7.80 48.27 -14.11
C THR A 5 -7.67 46.81 -13.67
N ASN A 6 -6.55 46.50 -13.01
CA ASN A 6 -6.37 45.30 -12.20
C ASN A 6 -7.45 45.27 -11.13
N ALA A 7 -8.54 44.53 -11.36
CA ALA A 7 -9.42 44.13 -10.28
C ALA A 7 -8.60 43.27 -9.31
N PRO A 8 -8.53 43.59 -8.02
CA PRO A 8 -7.89 42.71 -7.04
C PRO A 8 -8.63 41.37 -7.04
N LEU A 9 -7.89 40.27 -7.14
CA LEU A 9 -8.37 38.93 -6.81
C LEU A 9 -8.75 38.94 -5.32
N THR A 10 -10.00 39.29 -5.02
CA THR A 10 -10.60 39.00 -3.73
C THR A 10 -10.91 37.51 -3.73
N ALA A 11 -10.05 36.72 -3.11
CA ALA A 11 -10.39 35.35 -2.77
C ALA A 11 -11.65 35.40 -1.90
N ASP A 12 -12.74 34.83 -2.40
CA ASP A 12 -13.96 34.58 -1.65
C ASP A 12 -13.60 33.51 -0.60
N VAL A 13 -13.24 33.93 0.62
CA VAL A 13 -12.84 33.03 1.71
C VAL A 13 -13.99 32.74 2.68
N ASP A 14 -15.21 33.12 2.33
CA ASP A 14 -16.42 32.90 3.14
C ASP A 14 -17.07 31.53 2.87
N GLY A 15 -16.24 30.51 2.67
CA GLY A 15 -16.65 29.12 2.77
C GLY A 15 -16.15 28.56 4.09
N ASP A 16 -17.04 28.19 5.00
CA ASP A 16 -16.72 27.35 6.15
C ASP A 16 -16.07 26.07 5.61
N PHE A 17 -14.74 26.04 5.57
CA PHE A 17 -13.98 24.86 5.20
C PHE A 17 -14.04 23.91 6.39
N ALA A 18 -15.15 23.19 6.51
CA ALA A 18 -15.28 22.10 7.47
C ALA A 18 -14.22 21.06 7.11
N ILE A 19 -13.16 20.99 7.92
CA ILE A 19 -12.20 19.90 7.84
C ILE A 19 -12.96 18.66 8.27
N ASP A 20 -13.24 17.75 7.34
CA ASP A 20 -13.88 16.47 7.64
C ASP A 20 -13.12 15.77 8.78
N ASP A 21 -13.83 15.50 9.87
CA ASP A 21 -13.29 14.76 10.99
C ASP A 21 -13.37 13.25 10.71
N TYR A 22 -12.20 12.66 10.48
CA TYR A 22 -12.04 11.21 10.30
C TYR A 22 -11.76 10.49 11.63
N ALA A 23 -12.00 11.14 12.77
CA ALA A 23 -11.91 10.49 14.07
C ALA A 23 -12.82 9.26 14.14
N ILE A 24 -12.25 8.19 14.69
CA ILE A 24 -12.93 6.93 14.95
C ILE A 24 -13.44 6.96 16.38
N ASP A 25 -14.70 6.58 16.58
CA ASP A 25 -15.30 6.47 17.90
C ASP A 25 -14.41 5.60 18.81
N PRO A 26 -14.12 6.03 20.06
CA PRO A 26 -13.37 5.22 21.03
C PRO A 26 -13.86 3.77 21.16
N ALA A 27 -15.15 3.50 20.99
CA ALA A 27 -15.71 2.14 21.03
C ALA A 27 -15.24 1.27 19.84
N ASP A 28 -15.00 1.87 18.68
CA ASP A 28 -14.63 1.18 17.44
C ASP A 28 -13.10 1.09 17.23
N GLN A 29 -12.30 1.65 18.15
CA GLN A 29 -10.84 1.64 18.05
C GLN A 29 -10.23 0.24 17.94
N HIS A 30 -10.85 -0.76 18.54
CA HIS A 30 -10.39 -2.14 18.43
C HIS A 30 -10.48 -2.68 16.98
N ILE A 31 -11.57 -2.34 16.26
CA ILE A 31 -11.76 -2.70 14.84
C ILE A 31 -10.76 -1.94 13.98
N ALA A 32 -10.58 -0.64 14.26
CA ALA A 32 -9.61 0.18 13.55
C ALA A 32 -8.19 -0.38 13.69
N ASN A 33 -7.79 -0.79 14.89
CA ASN A 33 -6.50 -1.41 15.14
C ASN A 33 -6.34 -2.77 14.40
N GLU A 34 -7.39 -3.59 14.33
CA GLU A 34 -7.36 -4.84 13.55
C GLU A 34 -7.12 -4.54 12.06
N ILE A 35 -7.82 -3.54 11.52
CA ILE A 35 -7.69 -3.14 10.12
C ILE A 35 -6.31 -2.52 9.82
N GLN A 36 -5.78 -1.68 10.72
CA GLN A 36 -4.49 -1.02 10.54
C GLN A 36 -3.29 -1.98 10.65
N ASN A 37 -3.39 -3.00 11.50
CA ASN A 37 -2.30 -3.95 11.76
C ASN A 37 -2.23 -5.10 10.73
N PHE A 38 -2.86 -4.94 9.56
CA PHE A 38 -2.78 -5.95 8.50
C PHE A 38 -1.35 -6.07 7.96
N ASP A 39 -0.92 -7.29 7.66
CA ASP A 39 0.33 -7.55 6.95
C ASP A 39 0.11 -7.39 5.44
N PRO A 40 0.74 -6.41 4.79
CA PRO A 40 0.54 -6.18 3.36
C PRO A 40 1.05 -7.34 2.48
N VAL A 41 1.85 -8.28 2.98
CA VAL A 41 2.36 -9.44 2.24
C VAL A 41 1.60 -10.73 2.56
N TYR A 42 1.03 -10.89 3.74
CA TYR A 42 0.32 -12.12 4.11
C TYR A 42 -1.20 -11.99 4.14
N ASP A 43 -1.73 -10.83 4.55
CA ASP A 43 -3.17 -10.66 4.79
C ASP A 43 -3.95 -10.20 3.55
N THR A 44 -3.24 -9.73 2.52
CA THR A 44 -3.88 -9.35 1.25
C THR A 44 -3.65 -10.41 0.16
N PRO A 45 -4.65 -10.75 -0.67
CA PRO A 45 -4.42 -11.66 -1.80
C PRO A 45 -3.53 -11.00 -2.87
N GLY A 46 -2.44 -11.67 -3.25
CA GLY A 46 -1.57 -11.21 -4.33
C GLY A 46 -2.18 -11.44 -5.72
N THR A 47 -1.70 -10.69 -6.73
CA THR A 47 -2.05 -10.88 -8.15
C THR A 47 -1.57 -12.20 -8.73
N VAL A 48 -0.49 -12.76 -8.17
CA VAL A 48 0.17 -13.96 -8.71
C VAL A 48 -0.25 -15.18 -7.92
N THR A 49 -1.13 -16.00 -8.51
CA THR A 49 -1.35 -17.37 -8.05
C THR A 49 -0.32 -18.27 -8.72
N VAL A 50 0.62 -18.85 -7.96
CA VAL A 50 1.53 -19.87 -8.51
C VAL A 50 0.71 -21.13 -8.77
N LYS A 51 0.20 -21.27 -10.00
CA LYS A 51 -0.44 -22.50 -10.46
C LYS A 51 0.64 -23.53 -10.81
N GLY A 52 0.84 -24.51 -9.94
CA GLY A 52 1.70 -25.66 -10.21
C GLY A 52 2.48 -26.17 -9.00
N LEU A 53 2.99 -27.40 -9.10
CA LEU A 53 3.79 -28.06 -8.07
C LEU A 53 5.25 -27.58 -8.16
N VAL A 54 5.48 -26.29 -7.90
CA VAL A 54 6.85 -25.77 -7.77
C VAL A 54 7.38 -26.26 -6.44
N LYS A 55 8.27 -27.26 -6.48
CA LYS A 55 9.08 -27.64 -5.31
C LYS A 55 10.05 -26.49 -5.04
N LEU A 56 9.61 -25.53 -4.22
CA LEU A 56 10.51 -24.56 -3.62
C LEU A 56 11.51 -25.34 -2.75
N PRO A 57 12.80 -25.01 -2.79
CA PRO A 57 13.75 -25.59 -1.86
C PRO A 57 13.30 -25.27 -0.43
N SER A 58 13.54 -26.20 0.51
CA SER A 58 13.17 -26.02 1.91
C SER A 58 13.86 -24.82 2.57
N LYS A 59 14.95 -24.32 1.96
CA LYS A 59 15.61 -23.06 2.31
C LYS A 59 15.96 -22.29 1.04
N VAL A 60 15.57 -21.03 1.00
CA VAL A 60 16.04 -20.09 -0.02
C VAL A 60 17.34 -19.48 0.50
N GLY A 61 18.44 -19.69 -0.23
CA GLY A 61 19.73 -19.08 0.11
C GLY A 61 19.93 -17.74 -0.57
N VAL A 62 20.97 -17.00 -0.18
CA VAL A 62 21.31 -15.67 -0.75
C VAL A 62 21.53 -15.72 -2.26
N SER A 63 21.98 -16.87 -2.79
CA SER A 63 22.19 -17.06 -4.24
C SER A 63 20.91 -17.04 -5.07
N ALA A 64 19.74 -17.25 -4.46
CA ALA A 64 18.45 -17.18 -5.14
C ALA A 64 17.89 -15.74 -5.23
N LEU A 65 18.53 -14.78 -4.55
CA LEU A 65 18.13 -13.38 -4.58
C LEU A 65 18.78 -12.63 -5.76
N PRO A 66 18.10 -11.63 -6.33
CA PRO A 66 18.71 -10.71 -7.28
C PRO A 66 19.93 -9.98 -6.68
N PRO A 67 20.94 -9.58 -7.49
CA PRO A 67 22.19 -8.99 -6.99
C PRO A 67 21.98 -7.81 -6.04
N GLN A 68 21.02 -6.94 -6.32
CA GLN A 68 20.72 -5.77 -5.50
C GLN A 68 20.30 -6.10 -4.06
N TYR A 69 19.77 -7.30 -3.81
CA TYR A 69 19.45 -7.79 -2.47
C TYR A 69 20.52 -8.75 -1.93
N ALA A 70 21.13 -9.54 -2.81
CA ALA A 70 22.15 -10.51 -2.42
C ALA A 70 23.43 -9.84 -1.92
N ASP A 71 23.90 -8.78 -2.57
CA ASP A 71 25.19 -8.16 -2.26
C ASP A 71 25.24 -7.49 -0.88
N PRO A 72 24.21 -6.71 -0.45
CA PRO A 72 24.16 -6.20 0.93
C PRO A 72 24.14 -7.31 1.99
N ILE A 73 23.48 -8.44 1.70
CA ILE A 73 23.44 -9.59 2.62
C ILE A 73 24.82 -10.25 2.68
N ARG A 74 25.49 -10.46 1.54
CA ARG A 74 26.86 -10.99 1.50
C ARG A 74 27.83 -10.12 2.28
N GLN A 75 27.71 -8.80 2.17
CA GLN A 75 28.52 -7.85 2.94
C GLN A 75 28.28 -8.01 4.45
N LYS A 76 27.02 -8.07 4.88
CA LYS A 76 26.68 -8.29 6.31
C LYS A 76 27.16 -9.64 6.85
N LEU A 77 27.16 -10.67 6.00
CA LEU A 77 27.61 -12.01 6.37
C LEU A 77 29.15 -12.17 6.33
N ALA A 78 29.88 -11.23 5.73
CA ALA A 78 31.34 -11.33 5.57
C ALA A 78 32.08 -11.38 6.92
N ASP A 79 31.60 -10.62 7.91
CA ASP A 79 32.22 -10.50 9.23
C ASP A 79 31.59 -11.42 10.30
N THR A 80 30.65 -12.30 9.91
CA THR A 80 29.91 -13.15 10.83
C THR A 80 30.54 -14.55 10.98
N THR A 81 30.78 -14.98 12.21
CA THR A 81 31.31 -16.33 12.53
C THR A 81 30.36 -17.46 12.12
N GLU A 82 30.89 -18.59 11.65
CA GLU A 82 30.14 -19.75 11.10
C GLU A 82 28.88 -20.19 11.87
N PRO A 83 28.86 -20.35 13.21
CA PRO A 83 27.67 -20.85 13.89
C PRO A 83 26.48 -19.88 13.90
N LYS A 84 26.71 -18.57 13.76
CA LYS A 84 25.64 -17.55 13.68
C LYS A 84 25.27 -17.19 12.24
N ARG A 85 26.16 -17.49 11.30
CA ARG A 85 26.02 -17.10 9.90
C ARG A 85 24.76 -17.68 9.25
N ALA A 86 24.46 -18.95 9.47
CA ALA A 86 23.31 -19.61 8.85
C ALA A 86 21.96 -19.03 9.33
N ALA A 87 21.83 -18.76 10.62
CA ALA A 87 20.61 -18.16 11.18
C ALA A 87 20.43 -16.70 10.70
N LEU A 88 21.52 -15.93 10.70
CA LEU A 88 21.51 -14.55 10.20
C LEU A 88 21.24 -14.49 8.70
N GLU A 89 21.79 -15.42 7.92
CA GLU A 89 21.50 -15.54 6.49
C GLU A 89 20.01 -15.79 6.25
N GLU A 90 19.40 -16.72 6.97
CA GLU A 90 17.98 -17.03 6.85
C GLU A 90 17.10 -15.82 7.19
N GLU A 91 17.40 -15.11 8.28
CA GLU A 91 16.69 -13.88 8.66
C GLU A 91 16.80 -12.80 7.56
N LEU A 92 18.01 -12.54 7.07
CA LEU A 92 18.27 -11.52 6.05
C LEU A 92 17.63 -11.87 4.70
N VAL A 93 17.66 -13.15 4.31
CA VAL A 93 17.03 -13.62 3.07
C VAL A 93 15.51 -13.51 3.19
N ASN A 94 14.91 -13.95 4.30
CA ASN A 94 13.47 -13.85 4.51
C ASN A 94 13.00 -12.38 4.47
N LYS A 95 13.77 -11.47 5.10
CA LYS A 95 13.50 -10.03 5.01
C LYS A 95 13.57 -9.52 3.58
N ALA A 96 14.62 -9.89 2.82
CA ALA A 96 14.72 -9.46 1.42
C ALA A 96 13.59 -10.03 0.54
N LEU A 97 13.17 -11.28 0.77
CA LEU A 97 12.02 -11.87 0.09
C LEU A 97 10.72 -11.13 0.43
N TYR A 98 10.55 -10.75 1.70
CA TYR A 98 9.43 -9.93 2.14
C TYR A 98 9.43 -8.56 1.42
N ASP A 99 10.58 -7.87 1.40
CA ASP A 99 10.72 -6.56 0.74
C ASP A 99 10.43 -6.66 -0.78
N ILE A 100 10.91 -7.73 -1.44
CA ILE A 100 10.60 -8.02 -2.85
C ILE A 100 9.10 -8.26 -3.03
N ALA A 101 8.48 -9.06 -2.17
CA ALA A 101 7.06 -9.35 -2.23
C ALA A 101 6.22 -8.08 -2.03
N LEU A 102 6.56 -7.27 -1.03
CA LEU A 102 5.92 -5.99 -0.75
C LEU A 102 6.04 -5.04 -1.93
N THR A 103 7.24 -4.87 -2.49
CA THR A 103 7.48 -4.03 -3.67
C THR A 103 6.62 -4.49 -4.85
N ASN A 104 6.54 -5.80 -5.09
CA ASN A 104 5.70 -6.35 -6.14
C ASN A 104 4.21 -6.11 -5.88
N ARG A 105 3.76 -6.15 -4.61
CA ARG A 105 2.37 -5.85 -4.25
C ARG A 105 2.05 -4.38 -4.42
N VAL A 106 2.92 -3.48 -4.00
CA VAL A 106 2.77 -2.04 -4.23
C VAL A 106 2.66 -1.72 -5.73
N LYS A 107 3.53 -2.31 -6.56
CA LYS A 107 3.48 -2.13 -8.03
C LYS A 107 2.17 -2.58 -8.66
N ASN A 108 1.73 -3.77 -8.28
CA ASN A 108 0.60 -4.44 -8.93
C ASN A 108 -0.75 -4.14 -8.26
N GLY A 109 -0.75 -3.54 -7.07
CA GLY A 109 -1.93 -3.35 -6.22
C GLY A 109 -2.39 -4.65 -5.56
N PRO A 110 -3.45 -4.57 -4.71
CA PRO A 110 -4.17 -5.76 -4.27
C PRO A 110 -4.77 -6.43 -5.51
N GLY A 111 -4.59 -7.73 -5.68
CA GLY A 111 -4.83 -8.35 -6.99
C GLY A 111 -6.28 -8.31 -7.49
N PRO A 112 -6.61 -8.82 -8.68
CA PRO A 112 -8.00 -8.86 -9.18
C PRO A 112 -8.95 -9.68 -8.29
N LEU A 113 -8.40 -10.49 -7.38
CA LEU A 113 -9.12 -11.17 -6.29
C LEU A 113 -9.23 -10.31 -5.01
N SER A 114 -9.01 -9.00 -5.11
CA SER A 114 -9.13 -7.99 -4.04
C SER A 114 -10.55 -7.83 -3.49
N MET A 115 -11.50 -8.70 -3.86
CA MET A 115 -12.80 -8.81 -3.22
C MET A 115 -12.73 -9.01 -1.69
N GLY A 116 -11.57 -9.40 -1.14
CA GLY A 116 -11.33 -9.49 0.30
C GLY A 116 -10.44 -8.39 0.90
N ALA A 117 -9.89 -7.45 0.11
CA ALA A 117 -9.07 -6.37 0.65
C ALA A 117 -9.96 -5.24 1.18
N THR A 118 -9.71 -4.80 2.42
CA THR A 118 -10.40 -3.65 3.02
C THR A 118 -10.13 -2.37 2.22
N ILE A 119 -11.02 -1.38 2.31
CA ILE A 119 -10.85 -0.08 1.65
C ILE A 119 -9.53 0.57 2.10
N TYR A 120 -9.19 0.44 3.38
CA TYR A 120 -7.92 0.88 3.94
C TYR A 120 -6.71 0.22 3.27
N ALA A 121 -6.72 -1.10 3.07
CA ALA A 121 -5.62 -1.80 2.43
C ALA A 121 -5.46 -1.40 0.96
N GLN A 122 -6.58 -1.16 0.26
CA GLN A 122 -6.55 -0.65 -1.13
C GLN A 122 -5.90 0.74 -1.19
N GLU A 123 -6.29 1.64 -0.30
CA GLU A 123 -5.75 3.00 -0.23
C GLU A 123 -4.27 3.00 0.17
N PHE A 124 -3.88 2.13 1.11
CA PHE A 124 -2.47 1.92 1.48
C PHE A 124 -1.60 1.58 0.28
N PHE A 125 -2.00 0.59 -0.54
CA PHE A 125 -1.22 0.23 -1.72
C PHE A 125 -1.21 1.34 -2.77
N GLN A 126 -2.31 2.07 -2.92
CA GLN A 126 -2.39 3.19 -3.85
C GLN A 126 -1.42 4.31 -3.47
N VAL A 127 -1.43 4.74 -2.20
CA VAL A 127 -0.50 5.75 -1.65
C VAL A 127 0.95 5.29 -1.81
N ALA A 128 1.26 4.05 -1.44
CA ALA A 128 2.61 3.50 -1.55
C ALA A 128 3.09 3.43 -3.00
N LYS A 129 2.18 3.14 -3.95
CA LYS A 129 2.50 3.09 -5.37
C LYS A 129 2.82 4.48 -5.92
N GLU A 130 2.00 5.47 -5.58
CA GLU A 130 2.23 6.86 -5.98
C GLU A 130 3.59 7.36 -5.48
N GLU A 131 3.94 7.07 -4.22
CA GLU A 131 5.24 7.42 -3.66
C GLU A 131 6.38 6.73 -4.41
N MET A 132 6.26 5.42 -4.65
CA MET A 132 7.27 4.65 -5.35
C MET A 132 7.46 5.12 -6.80
N ASP A 133 6.38 5.47 -7.52
CA ASP A 133 6.44 5.97 -8.88
C ASP A 133 7.16 7.34 -8.93
N LEU A 134 6.88 8.23 -7.97
CA LEU A 134 7.58 9.52 -7.82
C LEU A 134 9.07 9.32 -7.50
N GLN A 135 9.41 8.40 -6.60
CA GLN A 135 10.80 8.08 -6.27
C GLN A 135 11.56 7.51 -7.47
N GLN A 136 10.94 6.63 -8.26
CA GLN A 136 11.54 6.09 -9.49
C GLN A 136 11.77 7.17 -10.53
N GLU A 137 10.80 8.07 -10.73
CA GLU A 137 10.94 9.23 -11.62
C GLU A 137 12.08 10.14 -11.16
N PHE A 138 12.14 10.47 -9.86
CA PHE A 138 13.21 11.27 -9.26
C PHE A 138 14.59 10.66 -9.51
N LEU A 139 14.76 9.36 -9.25
CA LEU A 139 16.03 8.66 -9.43
C LEU A 139 16.45 8.64 -10.91
N SER A 140 15.50 8.38 -11.81
CA SER A 140 15.75 8.39 -13.26
C SER A 140 16.20 9.76 -13.75
N LEU A 141 15.50 10.83 -13.35
CA LEU A 141 15.86 12.20 -13.73
C LEU A 141 17.20 12.63 -13.12
N SER A 142 17.44 12.28 -11.85
CA SER A 142 18.71 12.57 -11.17
C SER A 142 19.89 11.87 -11.87
N GLN A 143 19.70 10.62 -12.29
CA GLN A 143 20.71 9.90 -13.06
C GLN A 143 20.98 10.58 -14.41
N GLN A 144 19.94 10.94 -15.17
CA GLN A 144 20.08 11.63 -16.45
C GLN A 144 20.76 13.01 -16.31
N LEU A 145 20.49 13.73 -15.23
CA LEU A 145 21.11 15.03 -14.93
C LEU A 145 22.58 14.91 -14.55
N ALA A 146 22.99 13.75 -14.01
CA ALA A 146 24.36 13.43 -13.64
C ALA A 146 25.18 12.80 -14.78
N GLU A 147 24.55 12.41 -15.89
CA GLU A 147 25.25 11.82 -17.04
C GLU A 147 26.20 12.84 -17.68
N VAL A 148 27.47 12.46 -17.74
CA VAL A 148 28.54 13.21 -18.41
C VAL A 148 28.67 12.73 -19.85
N ASP A 149 28.73 13.67 -20.79
CA ASP A 149 28.96 13.35 -22.21
C ASP A 149 30.46 13.22 -22.51
N HIS A 150 31.22 14.25 -22.17
CA HIS A 150 32.68 14.26 -22.31
C HIS A 150 33.32 15.27 -21.37
N VAL A 151 34.63 15.15 -21.17
CA VAL A 151 35.44 16.17 -20.52
C VAL A 151 36.04 17.07 -21.59
N ARG A 152 35.80 18.37 -21.50
CA ARG A 152 36.36 19.37 -22.40
C ARG A 152 37.56 20.03 -21.73
N HIS A 153 38.71 20.01 -22.39
CA HIS A 153 39.86 20.80 -21.96
C HIS A 153 39.68 22.24 -22.43
N VAL A 154 39.62 23.18 -21.47
CA VAL A 154 39.53 24.61 -21.74
C VAL A 154 40.81 25.27 -21.23
N THR A 155 41.50 25.96 -22.12
CA THR A 155 42.65 26.79 -21.75
C THR A 155 42.14 28.16 -21.34
N ASP A 156 42.45 28.59 -20.13
CA ASP A 156 42.18 29.94 -19.67
C ASP A 156 43.06 30.94 -20.45
N GLU A 157 42.41 31.88 -21.15
CA GLU A 157 43.08 32.86 -22.02
C GLU A 157 43.97 33.84 -21.24
N GLN A 158 43.73 34.04 -19.94
CA GLN A 158 44.50 34.99 -19.12
C GLN A 158 45.69 34.33 -18.43
N THR A 159 45.57 33.06 -18.03
CA THR A 159 46.60 32.36 -17.24
C THR A 159 47.37 31.32 -18.05
N GLY A 160 46.86 30.93 -19.23
CA GLY A 160 47.41 29.86 -20.07
C GLY A 160 47.25 28.46 -19.46
N GLN A 161 46.60 28.33 -18.30
CA GLN A 161 46.41 27.05 -17.64
C GLN A 161 45.30 26.25 -18.32
N LYS A 162 45.54 24.96 -18.51
CA LYS A 162 44.52 24.02 -18.99
C LYS A 162 43.69 23.54 -17.81
N SER A 163 42.38 23.72 -17.92
CA SER A 163 41.40 23.19 -16.98
C SER A 163 40.55 22.12 -17.67
N GLU A 164 40.13 21.13 -16.90
CA GLU A 164 39.16 20.13 -17.34
C GLU A 164 37.77 20.57 -16.90
N VAL A 165 36.86 20.72 -17.88
CA VAL A 165 35.47 21.06 -17.64
C VAL A 165 34.61 19.88 -18.03
N ILE A 166 33.84 19.35 -17.07
CA ILE A 166 32.87 18.29 -17.31
C ILE A 166 31.71 18.87 -18.10
N VAL A 167 31.45 18.31 -19.29
CA VAL A 167 30.29 18.66 -20.10
C VAL A 167 29.22 17.59 -19.89
N ASN A 168 28.12 18.00 -19.26
CA ASN A 168 26.98 17.11 -19.03
C ASN A 168 26.25 16.82 -20.35
N LYS A 169 25.70 15.61 -20.45
CA LYS A 169 24.94 15.14 -21.61
C LYS A 169 23.66 15.91 -21.84
N VAL A 170 23.02 16.38 -20.76
CA VAL A 170 21.85 17.26 -20.83
C VAL A 170 22.25 18.66 -20.36
N ALA A 171 22.02 19.65 -21.23
CA ALA A 171 22.35 21.06 -20.99
C ALA A 171 21.22 22.00 -21.44
N GLY A 172 21.32 23.28 -21.07
CA GLY A 172 20.42 24.34 -21.51
C GLY A 172 18.96 24.14 -21.07
N ALA A 173 18.01 24.44 -21.96
CA ALA A 173 16.58 24.40 -21.66
C ALA A 173 16.05 23.01 -21.30
N ALA A 174 16.66 21.93 -21.84
CA ALA A 174 16.27 20.56 -21.49
C ALA A 174 16.65 20.24 -20.03
N ARG A 175 17.85 20.64 -19.62
CA ARG A 175 18.32 20.49 -18.23
C ARG A 175 17.44 21.27 -17.26
N ALA A 176 17.14 22.53 -17.57
CA ALA A 176 16.29 23.37 -16.73
C ALA A 176 14.89 22.77 -16.51
N ARG A 177 14.30 22.11 -17.52
CA ARG A 177 13.02 21.40 -17.37
C ARG A 177 13.13 20.18 -16.47
N MET A 178 14.20 19.39 -16.60
CA MET A 178 14.43 18.24 -15.72
C MET A 178 14.65 18.68 -14.27
N GLU A 179 15.43 19.73 -14.04
CA GLU A 179 15.65 20.31 -12.70
C GLU A 179 14.35 20.85 -12.11
N ALA A 180 13.52 21.55 -12.90
CA ALA A 180 12.19 21.99 -12.48
C ALA A 180 11.30 20.80 -12.10
N ARG A 181 11.28 19.74 -12.92
CA ARG A 181 10.51 18.53 -12.63
C ARG A 181 10.98 17.82 -11.36
N VAL A 182 12.30 17.76 -11.12
CA VAL A 182 12.86 17.24 -9.87
C VAL A 182 12.41 18.08 -8.66
N ALA A 183 12.38 19.40 -8.79
CA ALA A 183 11.87 20.29 -7.74
C ALA A 183 10.37 20.07 -7.48
N GLU A 184 9.56 19.90 -8.53
CA GLU A 184 8.14 19.56 -8.43
C GLU A 184 7.93 18.23 -7.71
N ILE A 185 8.68 17.18 -8.07
CA ILE A 185 8.57 15.87 -7.41
C ILE A 185 8.90 15.98 -5.93
N ASN A 186 9.96 16.71 -5.56
CA ASN A 186 10.32 16.93 -4.17
C ASN A 186 9.23 17.67 -3.39
N LEU A 187 8.59 18.67 -4.00
CA LEU A 187 7.46 19.37 -3.40
C LEU A 187 6.27 18.40 -3.23
N HIS A 188 6.01 17.58 -4.25
CA HIS A 188 4.92 16.63 -4.24
C HIS A 188 5.11 15.58 -3.14
N LEU A 189 6.29 14.96 -3.04
CA LEU A 189 6.62 14.00 -1.97
C LEU A 189 6.41 14.59 -0.57
N LYS A 190 6.83 15.84 -0.34
CA LYS A 190 6.61 16.53 0.95
C LYS A 190 5.13 16.77 1.26
N SER A 191 4.33 17.13 0.25
CA SER A 191 2.88 17.32 0.42
C SER A 191 2.11 15.99 0.46
N HIS A 192 2.67 14.95 -0.14
CA HIS A 192 2.07 13.62 -0.27
C HIS A 192 1.87 13.00 1.11
N GLU A 193 2.82 13.13 2.03
CA GLU A 193 2.70 12.60 3.40
C GLU A 193 1.41 13.06 4.09
N ALA A 194 1.18 14.38 4.17
CA ALA A 194 -0.01 14.92 4.81
C ALA A 194 -1.32 14.60 4.05
N GLY A 195 -1.26 14.54 2.72
CA GLY A 195 -2.41 14.14 1.89
C GLY A 195 -2.74 12.66 2.04
N ALA A 196 -1.71 11.81 2.09
CA ALA A 196 -1.79 10.37 2.28
C ALA A 196 -2.35 10.02 3.64
N GLU A 197 -1.90 10.66 4.71
CA GLU A 197 -2.44 10.46 6.07
C GLU A 197 -3.95 10.71 6.11
N ARG A 198 -4.43 11.79 5.47
CA ARG A 198 -5.86 12.09 5.40
C ARG A 198 -6.64 11.05 4.59
N ARG A 199 -6.11 10.63 3.44
CA ARG A 199 -6.72 9.59 2.60
C ARG A 199 -6.81 8.26 3.35
N LEU A 200 -5.75 7.89 4.06
CA LEU A 200 -5.70 6.68 4.88
C LEU A 200 -6.65 6.75 6.08
N ALA A 201 -6.73 7.89 6.77
CA ALA A 201 -7.68 8.08 7.88
C ALA A 201 -9.14 7.95 7.39
N LYS A 202 -9.45 8.55 6.24
CA LYS A 202 -10.75 8.39 5.58
C LYS A 202 -11.04 6.93 5.23
N ALA A 203 -10.12 6.26 4.54
CA ALA A 203 -10.28 4.86 4.13
C ALA A 203 -10.39 3.91 5.34
N LEU A 204 -9.74 4.24 6.45
CA LEU A 204 -9.87 3.50 7.70
C LEU A 204 -11.26 3.63 8.29
N LYS A 205 -11.79 4.86 8.39
CA LYS A 205 -13.16 5.09 8.87
C LYS A 205 -14.18 4.33 8.02
N GLU A 206 -14.07 4.43 6.69
CA GLU A 206 -14.94 3.70 5.75
C GLU A 206 -14.82 2.17 5.94
N SER A 207 -13.60 1.66 6.21
CA SER A 207 -13.40 0.22 6.47
C SER A 207 -14.00 -0.23 7.80
N VAL A 208 -13.93 0.60 8.84
CA VAL A 208 -14.56 0.33 10.15
C VAL A 208 -16.08 0.27 9.99
N GLU A 209 -16.67 1.24 9.30
CA GLU A 209 -18.11 1.27 9.02
C GLU A 209 -18.55 0.04 8.21
N ALA A 210 -17.78 -0.35 7.18
CA ALA A 210 -18.04 -1.54 6.40
C ALA A 210 -17.97 -2.84 7.24
N ARG A 211 -16.99 -2.95 8.14
CA ARG A 211 -16.86 -4.12 9.03
C ARG A 211 -18.03 -4.21 10.02
N LYS A 212 -18.44 -3.09 10.62
CA LYS A 212 -19.60 -3.03 11.50
C LYS A 212 -20.89 -3.45 10.79
N ALA A 213 -21.09 -2.99 9.56
CA ALA A 213 -22.24 -3.37 8.75
C ALA A 213 -22.25 -4.88 8.45
N LEU A 214 -21.08 -5.46 8.15
CA LEU A 214 -20.93 -6.89 7.94
C LEU A 214 -21.22 -7.69 9.22
N ASP A 215 -20.66 -7.29 10.36
CA ASP A 215 -20.88 -7.97 11.64
C ASP A 215 -22.36 -7.92 12.06
N ALA A 216 -23.04 -6.80 11.81
CA ALA A 216 -24.48 -6.65 12.03
C ALA A 216 -25.31 -7.58 11.13
N ALA A 217 -24.96 -7.68 9.85
CA ALA A 217 -25.64 -8.57 8.91
C ALA A 217 -25.46 -10.05 9.29
N VAL A 218 -24.26 -10.44 9.73
CA VAL A 218 -23.98 -11.80 10.22
C VAL A 218 -24.78 -12.12 11.49
N ALA A 219 -24.88 -11.16 12.42
CA ALA A 219 -25.70 -11.34 13.62
C ALA A 219 -27.19 -11.50 13.29
N GLU A 220 -27.71 -10.68 12.37
CA GLU A 220 -29.10 -10.79 11.89
C GLU A 220 -29.36 -12.14 11.22
N GLU A 221 -28.47 -12.61 10.35
CA GLU A 221 -28.60 -13.92 9.69
C GLU A 221 -28.60 -15.07 10.70
N ALA A 222 -27.75 -15.00 11.73
CA ALA A 222 -27.72 -15.98 12.81
C ALA A 222 -29.03 -16.00 13.63
N GLU A 223 -29.62 -14.83 13.91
CA GLU A 223 -30.93 -14.74 14.56
C GLU A 223 -32.05 -15.33 13.69
N VAL A 224 -32.03 -15.03 12.39
CA VAL A 224 -32.98 -15.58 11.41
C VAL A 224 -32.88 -17.11 11.36
N GLU A 225 -31.67 -17.68 11.35
CA GLU A 225 -31.45 -19.12 11.36
C GLU A 225 -31.97 -19.78 12.65
N GLN A 226 -31.76 -19.13 13.80
CA GLN A 226 -32.29 -19.59 15.09
C GLN A 226 -33.83 -19.57 15.10
N MET A 227 -34.45 -18.50 14.61
CA MET A 227 -35.91 -18.40 14.51
C MET A 227 -36.48 -19.45 13.55
N ALA A 228 -35.86 -19.65 12.38
CA ALA A 228 -36.27 -20.67 11.43
C ALA A 228 -36.21 -22.08 12.04
N THR A 229 -35.14 -22.39 12.75
CA THR A 229 -34.97 -23.67 13.46
C THR A 229 -36.05 -23.87 14.54
N ALA A 230 -36.38 -22.81 15.29
CA ALA A 230 -37.43 -22.83 16.29
C ALA A 230 -38.82 -23.07 15.67
N MET A 231 -39.14 -22.42 14.54
CA MET A 231 -40.40 -22.62 13.81
C MET A 231 -40.55 -24.07 13.34
N VAL A 232 -39.52 -24.66 12.73
CA VAL A 232 -39.54 -26.06 12.29
C VAL A 232 -39.74 -27.01 13.47
N ARG A 233 -39.10 -26.73 14.61
CA ARG A 233 -39.29 -27.51 15.84
C ARG A 233 -40.75 -27.43 16.32
N ASP A 234 -41.33 -26.25 16.35
CA ASP A 234 -42.70 -26.03 16.81
C ASP A 234 -43.74 -26.67 15.89
N GLU A 235 -43.55 -26.59 14.58
CA GLU A 235 -44.37 -27.31 13.59
C GLU A 235 -44.34 -28.81 13.84
N ARG A 236 -43.16 -29.40 14.04
CA ARG A 236 -43.00 -30.83 14.35
C ARG A 236 -43.67 -31.21 15.67
N ILE A 237 -43.63 -30.33 16.68
CA ILE A 237 -44.32 -30.55 17.97
C ILE A 237 -45.84 -30.52 17.77
N LYS A 238 -46.36 -29.52 17.05
CA LYS A 238 -47.79 -29.38 16.74
C LYS A 238 -48.31 -30.59 15.96
N GLU A 239 -47.58 -31.05 14.94
CA GLU A 239 -47.96 -32.22 14.13
C GLU A 239 -48.02 -33.51 14.98
N ARG A 240 -47.07 -33.71 15.90
CA ARG A 240 -47.10 -34.85 16.83
C ARG A 240 -48.26 -34.75 17.82
N ALA A 241 -48.56 -33.55 18.31
CA ALA A 241 -49.67 -33.31 19.23
C ALA A 241 -51.03 -33.58 18.57
N THR A 242 -51.24 -33.10 17.34
CA THR A 242 -52.48 -33.35 16.58
C THR A 242 -52.68 -34.85 16.27
N LYS A 243 -51.62 -35.55 15.83
CA LYS A 243 -51.66 -37.01 15.62
C LYS A 243 -52.06 -37.75 16.91
N ARG A 244 -51.47 -37.41 18.06
CA ARG A 244 -51.83 -38.01 19.36
C ARG A 244 -53.26 -37.68 19.80
N ALA A 245 -53.72 -36.45 19.59
CA ALA A 245 -55.08 -36.05 19.91
C ALA A 245 -56.12 -36.81 19.07
N GLY A 246 -55.84 -37.03 17.78
CA GLY A 246 -56.67 -37.86 16.90
C GLY A 246 -56.78 -39.31 17.40
N ILE A 247 -55.66 -39.94 17.75
CA ILE A 247 -55.65 -41.31 18.30
C ILE A 247 -56.50 -41.41 19.58
N ARG A 248 -56.38 -40.44 20.49
CA ARG A 248 -57.17 -40.42 21.73
C ARG A 248 -58.67 -40.24 21.49
N ARG A 249 -59.07 -39.49 20.48
CA ARG A 249 -60.50 -39.32 20.12
C ARG A 249 -61.14 -40.58 19.55
N HIS A 250 -60.38 -41.42 18.85
CA HIS A 250 -60.88 -42.69 18.30
C HIS A 250 -60.86 -43.85 19.30
N ALA A 251 -60.17 -43.68 20.44
CA ALA A 251 -60.10 -44.67 21.51
C ALA A 251 -61.20 -44.48 22.59
N LEU A 252 -61.98 -43.41 22.48
CA LEU A 252 -63.19 -43.14 23.26
C LEU A 252 -64.42 -43.47 22.40
#